data_AF-R7U2N8-F1
#
_entry.id   AF-R7U2N8-F1
#
_cell.length_a   1.000
_cell.length_b   1.000
_cell.length_c   1.000
_cell.angle_alpha   90.00
_cell.angle_beta   90.00
_cell.angle_gamma   90.00
#
_symmetry.space_group_name_H-M   'P 1'
#
loop_
_entity.id
_entity.type
_entity.pdbx_description
1 polymer ?
#
loop_
_entity_poly.entity_id
_entity_poly.type
_entity_poly.pdbx_seq_one_letter_code
_entity_poly.pdbx_strand_id
1 'polypeptide(L)' 'SDYINASYISGYNNVEKHYIATQGPKASTVVDFWRLLWQEKVNRIVMVTQLVEGGKV' A
#
# COMPACT_ATOMS: atom_id res chain seq x y z
N SER A 1 -0.02 -10.97 13.10
CA SER A 1 -0.28 -11.68 11.84
C SER A 1 0.54 -11.05 10.74
N ASP A 2 1.10 -11.87 9.85
CA ASP A 2 2.08 -11.41 8.85
C ASP A 2 1.47 -11.10 7.48
N TYR A 3 0.14 -11.26 7.33
CA TYR A 3 -0.55 -11.00 6.08
C TYR A 3 -0.99 -9.54 5.95
N ILE A 4 -0.70 -8.94 4.79
CA ILE A 4 -1.28 -7.69 4.30
C ILE A 4 -1.60 -7.86 2.81
N ASN A 5 -2.70 -7.28 2.35
CA ASN A 5 -3.06 -7.29 0.93
C ASN A 5 -2.21 -6.26 0.18
N ALA A 6 -1.01 -6.68 -0.21
CA ALA A 6 -0.05 -5.91 -0.98
C ALA A 6 0.74 -6.82 -1.92
N SER A 7 1.28 -6.26 -2.99
CA SER A 7 2.13 -6.98 -3.95
C SER A 7 3.21 -6.06 -4.52
N TYR A 8 4.41 -6.62 -4.72
CA TYR A 8 5.49 -5.92 -5.40
C TYR A 8 5.23 -5.83 -6.89
N ILE A 9 5.51 -4.66 -7.46
CA ILE A 9 5.39 -4.40 -8.90
C ILE A 9 6.75 -3.92 -9.41
N SER A 10 7.21 -4.49 -10.51
CA SER A 10 8.44 -4.08 -11.18
C SER A 10 8.26 -2.72 -11.87
N GLY A 11 9.29 -1.88 -11.78
CA GLY A 11 9.31 -0.56 -12.40
C GLY A 11 9.79 -0.60 -13.86
N TYR A 12 9.98 0.59 -14.42
CA TYR A 12 10.62 0.75 -15.72
C TYR A 12 12.02 0.11 -15.73
N ASN A 13 12.45 -0.43 -16.88
CA ASN A 13 13.70 -1.20 -17.02
C ASN A 13 13.83 -2.42 -16.11
N ASN A 14 12.71 -3.08 -15.78
CA ASN A 14 12.68 -4.29 -14.94
C ASN A 14 13.35 -4.12 -13.58
N VAL A 15 13.32 -2.91 -13.00
CA VAL A 15 13.72 -2.72 -11.61
C VAL A 15 12.74 -3.50 -10.74
N GLU A 16 13.18 -4.63 -10.19
CA GLU A 16 12.35 -5.47 -9.35
C GLU A 16 11.91 -4.73 -8.08
N LYS A 17 10.70 -5.03 -7.61
CA LYS A 17 10.14 -4.49 -6.36
C LYS A 17 10.20 -2.96 -6.25
N HIS A 18 10.04 -2.27 -7.38
CA HIS A 18 10.14 -0.81 -7.42
C HIS A 18 8.92 -0.12 -6.79
N TYR A 19 7.75 -0.72 -6.95
CA TYR A 19 6.52 -0.24 -6.33
C TYR A 19 5.89 -1.32 -5.45
N ILE A 20 5.06 -0.88 -4.52
CA ILE A 20 4.19 -1.73 -3.73
C ILE A 20 2.76 -1.30 -4.00
N ALA A 21 1.98 -2.16 -4.68
CA ALA A 21 0.55 -1.97 -4.85
C ALA A 21 -0.17 -2.59 -3.65
N THR A 22 -1.03 -1.83 -2.97
CA THR A 22 -1.78 -2.31 -1.81
C THR A 22 -3.19 -1.74 -1.79
N GLN A 23 -4.11 -2.43 -1.13
CA GLN A 23 -5.44 -1.91 -0.87
C GLN A 23 -5.38 -0.69 0.06
N GLY A 24 -6.40 0.17 0.00
CA GLY A 24 -6.58 1.22 1.01
C GLY A 24 -6.66 0.61 2.43
N PRO A 25 -5.95 1.19 3.42
CA PRO A 25 -5.95 0.64 4.76
C PRO A 25 -7.34 0.75 5.39
N LYS A 26 -7.84 -0.36 5.91
CA LYS A 26 -9.06 -0.39 6.73
C LYS A 26 -8.72 -0.04 8.17
N ALA A 27 -9.72 0.31 8.98
CA ALA A 27 -9.52 0.58 10.41
C ALA A 27 -8.81 -0.58 11.14
N SER A 28 -9.09 -1.83 10.77
CA SER A 28 -8.45 -3.01 11.34
C SER A 28 -7.03 -3.29 10.81
N THR A 29 -6.61 -2.68 9.69
CA THR A 29 -5.32 -2.96 9.04
C THR A 29 -4.40 -1.75 8.98
N VAL A 30 -4.76 -0.63 9.61
CA VAL A 30 -3.97 0.61 9.57
C VAL A 30 -2.58 0.43 10.21
N VAL A 31 -2.49 -0.36 11.29
CA VAL A 31 -1.22 -0.67 11.95
C VAL A 31 -0.32 -1.51 11.05
N ASP A 32 -0.89 -2.53 10.39
CA ASP A 32 -0.14 -3.38 9.46
C ASP A 32 0.32 -2.59 8.22
N PHE A 33 -0.47 -1.63 7.75
CA PHE A 33 -0.08 -0.71 6.67
C PHE A 33 1.13 0.15 7.07
N TRP A 34 1.11 0.78 8.25
CA TRP A 34 2.27 1.53 8.73
C TRP A 34 3.50 0.64 8.97
N ARG A 35 3.29 -0.59 9.45
CA ARG A 35 4.38 -1.57 9.61
C ARG A 35 5.03 -1.91 8.27
N LEU A 36 4.24 -2.13 7.21
CA LEU A 36 4.73 -2.35 5.85
C LEU A 36 5.62 -1.18 5.38
N LEU A 37 5.15 0.06 5.54
CA LEU A 37 5.91 1.25 5.13
C LEU A 37 7.25 1.36 5.86
N TRP A 38 7.26 1.08 7.17
CA TRP A 38 8.47 1.11 7.98
C TRP A 38 9.47 0.03 7.55
N GLN A 39 9.00 -1.21 7.38
CA GLN A 39 9.84 -2.35 7.02
C GLN A 39 10.45 -2.21 5.63
N GLU A 40 9.67 -1.75 4.65
CA GLU A 40 10.11 -1.53 3.27
C GLU A 40 10.76 -0.16 3.04
N LYS A 41 10.92 0.65 4.10
CA LYS A 41 11.53 1.98 4.06
C LYS A 41 10.89 2.91 3.02
N VAL A 42 9.57 2.83 2.88
CA VAL A 42 8.80 3.62 1.92
C VAL A 42 8.81 5.09 2.36
N ASN A 43 9.23 5.97 1.45
CA ASN A 43 9.29 7.42 1.69
C ASN A 43 8.17 8.21 1.01
N ARG A 44 7.43 7.58 0.09
CA ARG A 44 6.41 8.23 -0.74
C ARG A 44 5.20 7.32 -0.85
N ILE A 45 4.02 7.87 -0.60
CA ILE A 45 2.73 7.20 -0.75
C ILE A 45 1.94 7.96 -1.80
N VAL A 46 1.41 7.25 -2.79
CA VAL A 46 0.54 7.82 -3.83
C VAL A 46 -0.84 7.18 -3.68
N MET A 47 -1.82 7.96 -3.23
CA MET A 47 -3.21 7.53 -3.08
C MET A 47 -4.03 8.07 -4.26
N VAL A 48 -4.68 7.17 -4.98
CA VAL A 48 -5.41 7.47 -6.23
C VAL A 48 -6.93 7.41 -6.08
N THR A 49 -7.43 7.43 -4.84
CA THR A 49 -8.87 7.34 -4.51
C THR A 49 -9.22 8.31 -3.39
N GLN A 50 -10.48 8.73 -3.33
CA GLN A 50 -11.01 9.51 -2.20
C GLN A 50 -11.29 8.61 -0.99
N LEU A 51 -11.48 9.20 0.19
CA LEU A 51 -11.89 8.44 1.38
C LEU A 51 -13.33 7.91 1.27
N VAL A 52 -14.16 8.56 0.46
CA VAL A 52 -15.54 8.16 0.19
C VAL A 52 -15.83 8.42 -1.28
N GLU A 53 -16.27 7.39 -2.01
CA GLU A 53 -16.68 7.51 -3.42
C GLU A 53 -18.12 7.05 -3.56
N GLY A 54 -19.01 7.93 -4.04
CA GLY A 54 -20.43 7.61 -4.22
C GLY A 54 -21.16 7.19 -2.94
N GLY A 55 -20.72 7.68 -1.77
CA GLY A 55 -21.28 7.34 -0.45
C GLY A 55 -20.78 6.01 0.13
N LYS A 56 -19.81 5.36 -0.51
CA LYS A 56 -19.17 4.14 0.00
C LYS A 56 -17.79 4.47 0.57
N VAL A 57 -17.54 3.93 1.76
CA VAL A 57 -16.26 3.96 2.48
C VAL A 57 -15.51 2.66 2.20
#